data_AF-A0A9Q9B131-F1
#
_entry.id   AF-A0A9Q9B131-F1
#
_cell.length_a   1.000
_cell.length_b   1.000
_cell.length_c   1.000
_cell.angle_alpha   90.00
_cell.angle_beta   90.00
_cell.angle_gamma   90.00
#
_symmetry.space_group_name_H-M   'P 1'
#
loop_
_entity.id
_entity.type
_entity.pdbx_description
1 polymer ?
#
loop_
_entity_poly.entity_id
_entity_poly.type
_entity_poly.pdbx_seq_one_letter_code
_entity_poly.pdbx_strand_id
1 'polypeptide(L)'
;MKVVRTLVKSTLLCFQCVIAFQRPWRPSTETTNSLSRASLGERLTAAQRTQLHTVADLVLEVYKTLADMRYLDPLGIDTGPHEIDLDYCRQQNIGDSIVYLYQILPYINVSEAGQPGFVFGGQFSDFRDNDCIELSRDPLYSSWESCRSDCYSEDPSDQNLPYVAPWATPLTAMGNHEAVIFYDARADTVRVVDQLDDASRDPALKEVRTPSRRSMNRNAIDHIPSRPAADFLRDMVLWYQNLDLIPGDDIDNGIQAWEYDAMKALYQQAGWSDAFDGDAFEVSLARFQARDLAKYDMNQPLDQMQSHKRQVDSARYMIAKFQEHLETSVDEDDAWFARLDLWRWERDLADSLERLSQAEIDAKRLCPDEVCVKPVQLLSLEIENLRTELESAWGSEGYGLPRHHIKRRRILLRAWQEAEAEKRRAYVEDHGLVGARLERSRSSFQQDLVRLQEWYTMEAREVQELTEILLTRLPSTAVRTRQSVAVKIAKKEMNMERLSDDIWRLGKIASWPTPADFASMPDTCSVVWLEDR
;
A
#
# COMPACT_ATOMS: atom_id res chain seq x y z
N MET A 1 9.68 -37.42 -17.25
CA MET A 1 9.94 -37.33 -15.79
C MET A 1 11.36 -36.84 -15.41
N LYS A 2 11.95 -35.89 -16.15
CA LYS A 2 13.19 -35.19 -15.75
C LYS A 2 13.14 -33.66 -15.98
N VAL A 3 11.95 -33.10 -16.19
CA VAL A 3 11.72 -31.66 -16.46
C VAL A 3 10.90 -30.99 -15.33
N VAL A 4 10.63 -31.71 -14.23
CA VAL A 4 9.80 -31.21 -13.09
C VAL A 4 10.64 -30.59 -11.96
N ARG A 5 11.95 -30.36 -12.16
CA ARG A 5 12.84 -29.84 -11.07
C ARG A 5 13.37 -28.42 -11.26
N THR A 6 13.01 -27.72 -12.34
CA THR A 6 13.50 -26.35 -12.59
C THR A 6 12.41 -25.28 -12.47
N LEU A 7 11.13 -25.66 -12.33
CA LEU A 7 10.00 -24.73 -12.28
C LEU A 7 9.51 -24.32 -10.88
N VAL A 8 10.23 -24.68 -9.80
CA VAL A 8 9.88 -24.33 -8.41
C VAL A 8 10.68 -23.13 -7.89
N LYS A 9 11.60 -22.56 -8.67
CA LYS A 9 12.48 -21.46 -8.21
C LYS A 9 12.06 -20.04 -8.64
N SER A 10 11.13 -19.88 -9.57
CA SER A 10 10.79 -18.55 -10.12
C SER A 10 9.43 -17.98 -9.67
N THR A 11 8.66 -18.72 -8.88
CA THR A 11 7.37 -18.27 -8.33
C THR A 11 7.47 -17.85 -6.85
N LEU A 12 8.66 -17.85 -6.26
CA LEU A 12 8.87 -17.51 -4.84
C LEU A 12 9.23 -16.04 -4.56
N LEU A 13 9.50 -15.22 -5.59
CA LEU A 13 10.05 -13.86 -5.41
C LEU A 13 9.01 -12.72 -5.41
N CYS A 14 7.73 -12.99 -5.68
CA CYS A 14 6.64 -11.99 -5.56
C CYS A 14 5.61 -12.33 -4.47
N PHE A 15 5.84 -13.36 -3.66
CA PHE A 15 4.95 -13.77 -2.55
C PHE A 15 5.62 -13.63 -1.17
N GLN A 16 6.83 -13.05 -1.10
CA GLN A 16 7.59 -12.92 0.15
C GLN A 16 7.27 -11.67 1.00
N CYS A 17 6.42 -10.75 0.54
CA CYS A 17 6.03 -9.59 1.36
C CYS A 17 4.78 -9.79 2.24
N VAL A 18 4.09 -10.94 2.20
CA VAL A 18 2.82 -11.13 2.97
C VAL A 18 2.72 -12.45 3.75
N ILE A 19 3.74 -13.32 3.77
CA ILE A 19 3.74 -14.52 4.64
C ILE A 19 5.00 -14.56 5.51
N ALA A 20 5.02 -13.68 6.50
CA ALA A 20 5.93 -13.75 7.64
C ALA A 20 5.09 -13.80 8.93
N PHE A 21 4.25 -14.84 9.09
CA PHE A 21 3.66 -15.17 10.38
C PHE A 21 3.81 -16.67 10.66
N GLN A 22 4.38 -16.93 11.85
CA GLN A 22 4.50 -18.22 12.53
C GLN A 22 5.59 -19.19 12.05
N ARG A 23 6.79 -19.03 12.61
CA ARG A 23 7.64 -20.18 12.94
C ARG A 23 7.80 -20.28 14.46
N PRO A 24 7.58 -21.46 15.07
CA PRO A 24 7.86 -21.65 16.48
C PRO A 24 9.38 -21.72 16.72
N TRP A 25 9.83 -20.86 17.62
CA TRP A 25 11.21 -20.77 18.11
C TRP A 25 11.69 -22.11 18.67
N ARG A 26 12.86 -22.60 18.22
CA ARG A 26 13.60 -23.68 18.89
C ARG A 26 14.84 -23.07 19.55
N PRO A 27 15.10 -23.33 20.84
CA PRO A 27 16.33 -22.87 21.48
C PRO A 27 17.51 -23.72 20.98
N SER A 28 18.50 -23.08 20.36
CA SER A 28 19.83 -23.66 20.25
C SER A 28 20.57 -23.39 21.55
N THR A 29 20.86 -24.45 22.29
CA THR A 29 21.82 -24.43 23.40
C THR A 29 23.22 -24.37 22.83
N GLU A 30 23.79 -23.17 22.72
CA GLU A 30 25.24 -22.98 22.58
C GLU A 30 25.65 -21.68 23.26
N THR A 31 26.72 -21.80 24.04
CA THR A 31 27.16 -20.90 25.10
C THR A 31 27.75 -19.61 24.53
N THR A 32 26.96 -18.54 24.44
CA THR A 32 27.45 -17.19 24.08
C THR A 32 27.76 -16.37 25.33
N ASN A 33 28.90 -15.66 25.30
CA ASN A 33 29.27 -14.64 26.27
C ASN A 33 28.16 -13.57 26.33
N SER A 34 27.29 -13.66 27.33
CA SER A 34 26.13 -12.79 27.48
C SER A 34 26.54 -11.40 27.96
N LEU A 35 26.72 -10.48 27.01
CA LEU A 35 26.69 -9.05 27.29
C LEU A 35 25.24 -8.67 27.67
N SER A 36 24.86 -8.90 28.93
CA SER A 36 23.56 -8.48 29.46
C SER A 36 23.37 -6.95 29.33
N ARG A 37 22.12 -6.47 29.31
CA ARG A 37 21.78 -5.02 29.38
C ARG A 37 22.57 -4.27 30.45
N ALA A 38 22.84 -4.91 31.59
CA ALA A 38 23.65 -4.35 32.67
C ALA A 38 25.09 -4.07 32.21
N SER A 39 25.72 -5.03 31.54
CA SER A 39 27.11 -4.90 31.06
C SER A 39 27.30 -3.92 29.89
N LEU A 40 26.31 -3.79 28.99
CA LEU A 40 26.30 -2.73 27.96
C LEU A 40 26.02 -1.36 28.58
N GLY A 41 25.07 -1.29 29.52
CA GLY A 41 24.75 -0.09 30.26
C GLY A 41 25.95 0.45 31.04
N GLU A 42 26.79 -0.41 31.63
CA GLU A 42 28.01 -0.03 32.36
C GLU A 42 29.08 0.64 31.48
N ARG A 43 29.11 0.35 30.17
CA ARG A 43 30.06 0.97 29.21
C ARG A 43 29.66 2.37 28.78
N LEU A 44 28.38 2.72 28.92
CA LEU A 44 27.87 4.04 28.62
C LEU A 44 28.06 4.98 29.80
N THR A 45 28.28 6.27 29.54
CA THR A 45 28.25 7.26 30.62
C THR A 45 26.82 7.42 31.16
N ALA A 46 26.68 7.93 32.39
CA ALA A 46 25.37 8.21 32.96
C ALA A 46 24.56 9.19 32.10
N ALA A 47 25.21 10.22 31.55
CA ALA A 47 24.59 11.19 30.67
C ALA A 47 24.05 10.54 29.38
N GLN A 48 24.86 9.71 28.71
CA GLN A 48 24.42 8.98 27.51
C GLN A 48 23.23 8.07 27.81
N ARG A 49 23.25 7.35 28.94
CA ARG A 49 22.08 6.54 29.34
C ARG A 49 20.84 7.41 29.52
N THR A 50 20.94 8.53 30.22
CA THR A 50 19.81 9.45 30.41
C THR A 50 19.26 9.97 29.08
N GLN A 51 20.11 10.29 28.11
CA GLN A 51 19.69 10.71 26.77
C GLN A 51 18.92 9.60 26.05
N LEU A 52 19.47 8.37 26.01
CA LEU A 52 18.82 7.24 25.33
C LEU A 52 17.48 6.85 25.99
N HIS A 53 17.39 6.90 27.32
CA HIS A 53 16.12 6.71 28.03
C HIS A 53 15.12 7.83 27.70
N THR A 54 15.56 9.09 27.63
CA THR A 54 14.69 10.21 27.23
C THR A 54 14.11 9.98 25.84
N VAL A 55 14.91 9.52 24.88
CA VAL A 55 14.43 9.18 23.53
C VAL A 55 13.42 8.04 23.58
N ALA A 56 13.74 6.93 24.25
CA ALA A 56 12.83 5.78 24.35
C ALA A 56 11.49 6.12 25.04
N ASP A 57 11.53 6.91 26.12
CA ASP A 57 10.35 7.36 26.84
C ASP A 57 9.47 8.27 25.98
N LEU A 58 10.07 9.17 25.20
CA LEU A 58 9.34 10.05 24.29
C LEU A 58 8.76 9.30 23.07
N VAL A 59 9.47 8.30 22.52
CA VAL A 59 8.89 7.42 21.49
C VAL A 59 7.68 6.66 22.06
N LEU A 60 7.77 6.19 23.31
CA LEU A 60 6.64 5.54 23.98
C LEU A 60 5.45 6.50 24.17
N GLU A 61 5.72 7.77 24.48
CA GLU A 61 4.69 8.81 24.58
C GLU A 61 4.00 9.07 23.24
N VAL A 62 4.76 9.09 22.12
CA VAL A 62 4.19 9.16 20.77
C VAL A 62 3.28 7.96 20.51
N TYR A 63 3.72 6.72 20.79
CA TYR A 63 2.90 5.53 20.56
C TYR A 63 1.65 5.47 21.44
N LYS A 64 1.74 5.93 22.69
CA LYS A 64 0.57 6.08 23.56
C LYS A 64 -0.41 7.11 23.03
N THR A 65 0.08 8.24 22.53
CA THR A 65 -0.76 9.26 21.89
C THR A 65 -1.50 8.68 20.68
N LEU A 66 -0.82 7.88 19.85
CA LEU A 66 -1.46 7.17 18.74
C LEU A 66 -2.52 6.15 19.20
N ALA A 67 -2.29 5.45 20.30
CA ALA A 67 -3.28 4.54 20.89
C ALA A 67 -4.50 5.31 21.43
N ASP A 68 -4.27 6.46 22.07
CA ASP A 68 -5.34 7.35 22.54
C ASP A 68 -6.17 7.89 21.37
N MET A 69 -5.55 8.17 20.22
CA MET A 69 -6.21 8.53 18.96
C MET A 69 -6.94 7.38 18.26
N ARG A 70 -6.99 6.17 18.85
CA ARG A 70 -7.51 4.93 18.25
C ARG A 70 -6.79 4.46 16.98
N TYR A 71 -5.58 4.96 16.72
CA TYR A 71 -4.78 4.49 15.58
C TYR A 71 -4.12 3.15 15.88
N LEU A 72 -3.62 2.96 17.11
CA LEU A 72 -3.03 1.69 17.57
C LEU A 72 -3.91 1.04 18.65
N ASP A 73 -3.99 -0.29 18.67
CA ASP A 73 -4.41 -1.00 19.87
C ASP A 73 -3.26 -0.94 20.92
N PRO A 74 -3.50 -0.43 22.13
CA PRO A 74 -2.47 -0.32 23.17
C PRO A 74 -1.86 -1.67 23.56
N LEU A 75 -2.55 -2.80 23.34
CA LEU A 75 -2.00 -4.13 23.59
C LEU A 75 -0.91 -4.54 22.59
N GLY A 76 -0.81 -3.84 21.45
CA GLY A 76 0.28 -4.04 20.49
C GLY A 76 1.54 -3.23 20.80
N ILE A 77 1.59 -2.47 21.90
CA ILE A 77 2.76 -1.71 22.31
C ILE A 77 3.61 -2.56 23.28
N ASP A 78 4.71 -3.09 22.78
CA ASP A 78 5.68 -3.84 23.57
C ASP A 78 6.70 -2.88 24.19
N THR A 79 6.69 -2.74 25.51
CA THR A 79 7.70 -1.94 26.23
C THR A 79 8.93 -2.76 26.59
N GLY A 80 10.11 -2.16 26.49
CA GLY A 80 11.36 -2.81 26.86
C GLY A 80 11.51 -3.15 28.36
N PRO A 81 12.60 -3.86 28.73
CA PRO A 81 13.70 -4.23 27.86
C PRO A 81 13.43 -5.44 26.95
N HIS A 82 14.11 -5.46 25.81
CA HIS A 82 14.05 -6.53 24.82
C HIS A 82 15.37 -7.28 24.68
N GLU A 83 15.29 -8.53 24.26
CA GLU A 83 16.45 -9.31 23.83
C GLU A 83 16.80 -8.95 22.39
N ILE A 84 18.07 -8.67 22.13
CA ILE A 84 18.61 -8.24 20.83
C ILE A 84 19.80 -9.13 20.49
N ASP A 85 19.92 -9.53 19.23
CA ASP A 85 21.07 -10.32 18.74
C ASP A 85 22.34 -9.46 18.71
N LEU A 86 23.13 -9.57 19.77
CA LEU A 86 24.34 -8.79 19.95
C LEU A 86 25.45 -9.17 18.96
N ASP A 87 25.48 -10.44 18.54
CA ASP A 87 26.50 -10.90 17.61
C ASP A 87 26.18 -10.39 16.20
N TYR A 88 24.91 -10.37 15.82
CA TYR A 88 24.45 -9.76 14.57
C TYR A 88 24.65 -8.24 14.55
N CYS A 89 24.32 -7.53 15.64
CA CYS A 89 24.63 -6.11 15.78
C CYS A 89 26.12 -5.79 15.59
N ARG A 90 27.03 -6.63 16.12
CA ARG A 90 28.48 -6.46 15.90
C ARG A 90 28.88 -6.69 14.44
N GLN A 91 28.28 -7.68 13.78
CA GLN A 91 28.51 -7.95 12.35
C GLN A 91 28.08 -6.76 11.48
N GLN A 92 26.96 -6.12 11.83
CA GLN A 92 26.43 -4.93 11.15
C GLN A 92 27.08 -3.61 11.61
N ASN A 93 28.15 -3.67 12.42
CA ASN A 93 28.88 -2.51 12.93
C ASN A 93 27.97 -1.48 13.66
N ILE A 94 27.03 -1.98 14.45
CA ILE A 94 26.17 -1.16 15.32
C ILE A 94 26.92 -0.81 16.61
N GLY A 95 26.99 0.46 16.96
CA GLY A 95 27.68 0.93 18.17
C GLY A 95 26.92 0.62 19.46
N ASP A 96 27.64 0.41 20.57
CA ASP A 96 27.08 0.03 21.89
C ASP A 96 25.91 0.92 22.35
N SER A 97 25.95 2.23 22.07
CA SER A 97 24.85 3.16 22.39
C SER A 97 23.54 2.86 21.64
N ILE A 98 23.64 2.47 20.36
CA ILE A 98 22.48 2.10 19.53
C ILE A 98 21.98 0.71 19.93
N VAL A 99 22.89 -0.24 20.19
CA VAL A 99 22.50 -1.56 20.72
C VAL A 99 21.75 -1.42 22.04
N TYR A 100 22.22 -0.54 22.94
CA TYR A 100 21.51 -0.25 24.19
C TYR A 100 20.14 0.40 23.94
N LEU A 101 20.03 1.30 22.97
CA LEU A 101 18.76 1.91 22.58
C LEU A 101 17.77 0.85 22.07
N TYR A 102 18.20 -0.05 21.17
CA TYR A 102 17.37 -1.14 20.67
C TYR A 102 16.81 -2.04 21.78
N GLN A 103 17.55 -2.20 22.88
CA GLN A 103 17.08 -2.95 24.04
C GLN A 103 15.97 -2.23 24.80
N ILE A 104 15.80 -0.92 24.70
CA ILE A 104 14.88 -0.15 25.55
C ILE A 104 13.78 0.59 24.78
N LEU A 105 13.90 0.72 23.46
CA LEU A 105 12.85 1.27 22.62
C LEU A 105 11.55 0.48 22.80
N PRO A 106 10.39 1.15 22.79
CA PRO A 106 9.12 0.46 22.61
C PRO A 106 9.01 -0.03 21.16
N TYR A 107 8.41 -1.20 20.96
CA TYR A 107 8.13 -1.76 19.63
C TYR A 107 6.63 -1.97 19.43
N ILE A 108 6.21 -1.97 18.17
CA ILE A 108 4.82 -2.21 17.78
C ILE A 108 4.70 -3.61 17.20
N ASN A 109 3.94 -4.47 17.88
CA ASN A 109 3.47 -5.71 17.29
C ASN A 109 2.32 -5.39 16.33
N VAL A 110 2.61 -5.29 15.04
CA VAL A 110 1.65 -4.91 13.99
C VAL A 110 0.40 -5.81 13.98
N SER A 111 0.54 -7.12 14.25
CA SER A 111 -0.60 -8.03 14.31
C SER A 111 -1.57 -7.77 15.46
N GLU A 112 -1.07 -7.21 16.56
CA GLU A 112 -1.87 -6.86 17.74
C GLU A 112 -2.33 -5.39 17.66
N ALA A 113 -1.51 -4.50 17.09
CA ALA A 113 -1.78 -3.07 16.99
C ALA A 113 -2.74 -2.71 15.84
N GLY A 114 -2.75 -3.53 14.78
CA GLY A 114 -3.66 -3.41 13.64
C GLY A 114 -3.22 -2.46 12.53
N GLN A 115 -2.11 -1.73 12.69
CA GLN A 115 -1.60 -0.78 11.68
C GLN A 115 -0.08 -0.92 11.49
N PRO A 116 0.41 -1.10 10.25
CA PRO A 116 1.85 -1.13 9.96
C PRO A 116 2.47 0.25 9.71
N GLY A 117 1.66 1.20 9.22
CA GLY A 117 2.10 2.55 8.84
C GLY A 117 2.34 3.47 10.03
N PHE A 118 3.25 4.42 9.86
CA PHE A 118 3.62 5.42 10.86
C PHE A 118 3.73 6.80 10.19
N VAL A 119 4.34 7.77 10.89
CA VAL A 119 4.40 9.16 10.43
C VAL A 119 5.26 9.31 9.16
N PHE A 120 4.92 10.30 8.33
CA PHE A 120 5.65 10.66 7.11
C PHE A 120 5.84 9.51 6.12
N GLY A 121 4.89 8.58 6.05
CA GLY A 121 4.97 7.39 5.20
C GLY A 121 6.02 6.37 5.62
N GLY A 122 6.56 6.50 6.83
CA GLY A 122 7.38 5.47 7.44
C GLY A 122 6.56 4.29 7.95
N GLN A 123 7.25 3.22 8.33
CA GLN A 123 6.69 2.07 9.05
C GLN A 123 7.33 1.95 10.43
N PHE A 124 6.68 1.22 11.33
CA PHE A 124 7.29 0.87 12.62
C PHE A 124 8.48 -0.07 12.41
N SER A 125 9.63 0.22 13.04
CA SER A 125 10.79 -0.68 13.04
C SER A 125 10.78 -1.57 14.28
N ASP A 126 11.16 -2.84 14.12
CA ASP A 126 11.36 -3.78 15.23
C ASP A 126 12.77 -4.40 15.18
N PHE A 127 13.71 -3.83 15.93
CA PHE A 127 15.10 -4.29 15.92
C PHE A 127 15.34 -5.56 16.74
N ARG A 128 14.28 -6.23 17.21
CA ARG A 128 14.36 -7.63 17.64
C ARG A 128 14.51 -8.57 16.43
N ASP A 129 14.11 -8.09 15.24
CA ASP A 129 14.31 -8.77 13.97
C ASP A 129 15.65 -8.36 13.33
N ASN A 130 16.42 -9.36 12.91
CA ASN A 130 17.71 -9.14 12.25
C ASN A 130 17.54 -8.45 10.89
N ASP A 131 16.42 -8.65 10.19
CA ASP A 131 16.14 -7.97 8.92
C ASP A 131 16.03 -6.45 9.13
N CYS A 132 15.39 -6.01 10.24
CA CYS A 132 15.34 -4.60 10.62
C CYS A 132 16.71 -4.06 11.03
N ILE A 133 17.56 -4.86 11.69
CA ILE A 133 18.93 -4.46 12.03
C ILE A 133 19.76 -4.25 10.74
N GLU A 134 19.63 -5.13 9.76
CA GLU A 134 20.30 -5.01 8.45
C GLU A 134 19.85 -3.75 7.71
N LEU A 135 18.54 -3.60 7.54
CA LEU A 135 17.94 -2.43 6.89
C LEU A 135 18.25 -1.12 7.62
N SER A 136 18.51 -1.15 8.94
CA SER A 136 18.93 0.03 9.69
C SER A 136 20.23 0.64 9.17
N ARG A 137 21.04 -0.14 8.45
CA ARG A 137 22.29 0.32 7.86
C ARG A 137 22.10 0.93 6.48
N ASP A 138 21.06 0.58 5.73
CA ASP A 138 20.67 1.17 4.44
C ASP A 138 19.14 1.45 4.38
N PRO A 139 18.62 2.35 5.23
CA PRO A 139 17.17 2.49 5.38
C PRO A 139 16.50 3.25 4.22
N LEU A 140 17.28 3.87 3.34
CA LEU A 140 16.77 4.57 2.15
C LEU A 140 16.83 3.70 0.89
N TYR A 141 17.19 2.41 1.02
CA TYR A 141 17.43 1.49 -0.09
C TYR A 141 18.37 2.09 -1.15
N SER A 142 19.39 2.79 -0.65
CA SER A 142 20.40 3.44 -1.47
C SER A 142 21.45 2.44 -1.98
N SER A 143 21.38 1.18 -1.53
CA SER A 143 22.16 0.08 -2.06
C SER A 143 21.90 -0.13 -3.56
N TRP A 144 23.03 -0.13 -4.26
CA TRP A 144 23.20 -0.15 -5.70
C TRP A 144 22.72 -1.44 -6.40
N GLU A 145 22.41 -2.50 -5.66
CA GLU A 145 22.08 -3.82 -6.24
C GLU A 145 20.75 -3.83 -7.01
N SER A 146 19.86 -2.88 -6.71
CA SER A 146 18.57 -2.68 -7.40
C SER A 146 18.65 -1.73 -8.60
N CYS A 147 19.76 -1.01 -8.76
CA CYS A 147 19.96 -0.04 -9.82
C CYS A 147 20.47 -0.73 -11.10
N ARG A 148 19.76 -0.52 -12.23
CA ARG A 148 20.19 -0.99 -13.55
C ARG A 148 21.46 -0.26 -14.02
N SER A 149 21.99 -0.67 -15.19
CA SER A 149 23.27 -0.26 -15.80
C SER A 149 23.48 1.24 -16.05
N ASP A 150 22.62 2.10 -15.52
CA ASP A 150 22.57 3.54 -15.66
C ASP A 150 22.99 4.27 -14.38
N CYS A 151 23.20 3.55 -13.26
CA CYS A 151 23.62 4.13 -11.98
C CYS A 151 25.08 3.84 -11.62
N TYR A 152 25.94 3.57 -12.61
CA TYR A 152 27.38 3.48 -12.42
C TYR A 152 27.88 4.83 -11.86
N SER A 153 28.08 4.91 -10.54
CA SER A 153 29.09 5.84 -10.05
C SER A 153 30.41 5.35 -10.65
N GLU A 154 31.11 6.23 -11.35
CA GLU A 154 32.42 5.92 -11.92
C GLU A 154 33.47 5.62 -10.82
N ASP A 155 33.12 5.83 -9.55
CA ASP A 155 33.98 5.62 -8.38
C ASP A 155 33.58 4.38 -7.55
N PRO A 156 34.41 3.31 -7.55
CA PRO A 156 34.25 2.14 -6.68
C PRO A 156 34.34 2.44 -5.18
N SER A 157 34.85 3.60 -4.78
CA SER A 157 34.92 4.00 -3.36
C SER A 157 33.56 4.42 -2.77
N ASP A 158 32.59 4.78 -3.62
CA ASP A 158 31.20 5.04 -3.21
C ASP A 158 30.43 3.75 -2.87
N GLN A 159 30.91 2.59 -3.34
CA GLN A 159 30.19 1.31 -3.25
C GLN A 159 30.30 0.64 -1.86
N ASN A 160 31.21 1.12 -1.00
CA ASN A 160 31.62 0.45 0.25
C ASN A 160 31.60 1.32 1.52
N LEU A 161 30.98 2.50 1.49
CA LEU A 161 30.86 3.32 2.70
C LEU A 161 29.61 2.91 3.50
N PRO A 162 29.69 2.83 4.84
CA PRO A 162 28.51 2.54 5.65
C PRO A 162 27.44 3.61 5.40
N TYR A 163 26.25 3.17 4.95
CA TYR A 163 25.16 4.04 4.55
C TYR A 163 24.54 4.77 5.77
N VAL A 164 24.77 4.26 7.00
CA VAL A 164 24.50 4.93 8.28
C VAL A 164 25.66 4.71 9.26
N ALA A 165 26.10 5.78 9.94
CA ALA A 165 27.19 5.71 10.91
C ALA A 165 26.86 4.78 12.10
N PRO A 166 27.85 4.13 12.74
CA PRO A 166 27.62 3.18 13.85
C PRO A 166 26.89 3.77 15.08
N TRP A 167 26.96 5.09 15.27
CA TRP A 167 26.31 5.82 16.35
C TRP A 167 24.97 6.46 15.95
N ALA A 168 24.45 6.16 14.76
CA ALA A 168 23.16 6.61 14.29
C ALA A 168 22.28 5.42 13.90
N THR A 169 20.96 5.60 13.97
CA THR A 169 19.98 4.60 13.55
C THR A 169 18.67 5.24 13.11
N PRO A 170 17.95 4.69 12.12
CA PRO A 170 16.55 5.03 11.94
C PRO A 170 15.70 4.66 13.17
N LEU A 171 14.74 5.51 13.51
CA LEU A 171 13.65 5.22 14.45
C LEU A 171 12.40 4.69 13.72
N THR A 172 12.37 4.81 12.38
CA THR A 172 11.27 4.36 11.53
C THR A 172 11.84 3.63 10.32
N ALA A 173 11.12 2.62 9.84
CA ALA A 173 11.44 2.00 8.56
C ALA A 173 10.89 2.87 7.43
N MET A 174 11.46 2.76 6.24
CA MET A 174 10.94 3.46 5.07
C MET A 174 9.71 2.72 4.53
N GLY A 175 8.61 3.43 4.28
CA GLY A 175 7.51 2.92 3.46
C GLY A 175 7.82 3.04 1.96
N ASN A 176 6.80 3.21 1.12
CA ASN A 176 7.02 3.31 -0.32
C ASN A 176 7.27 4.77 -0.74
N HIS A 177 8.56 5.11 -0.88
CA HIS A 177 9.08 6.41 -1.35
C HIS A 177 8.88 7.60 -0.41
N GLU A 178 9.10 7.38 0.89
CA GLU A 178 8.73 8.33 1.94
C GLU A 178 9.89 8.68 2.89
N ALA A 179 9.61 9.38 4.00
CA ALA A 179 10.66 9.91 4.86
C ALA A 179 11.06 8.97 6.01
N VAL A 180 12.34 9.01 6.39
CA VAL A 180 12.91 8.23 7.49
C VAL A 180 13.38 9.15 8.62
N ILE A 181 13.01 8.82 9.86
CA ILE A 181 13.46 9.53 11.06
C ILE A 181 14.77 8.91 11.53
N PHE A 182 15.88 9.62 11.43
CA PHE A 182 17.18 9.19 11.92
C PHE A 182 17.51 9.81 13.27
N TYR A 183 17.95 9.00 14.22
CA TYR A 183 18.53 9.44 15.48
C TYR A 183 20.05 9.29 15.48
N ASP A 184 20.75 10.35 15.86
CA ASP A 184 22.21 10.37 16.07
C ASP A 184 22.49 10.41 17.58
N ALA A 185 22.97 9.30 18.15
CA ALA A 185 23.24 9.17 19.57
C ALA A 185 24.48 9.95 20.05
N ARG A 186 25.35 10.40 19.13
CA ARG A 186 26.52 11.21 19.47
C ARG A 186 26.15 12.68 19.63
N ALA A 187 25.30 13.19 18.74
CA ALA A 187 24.83 14.57 18.76
C ALA A 187 23.54 14.76 19.58
N ASP A 188 22.82 13.67 19.88
CA ASP A 188 21.48 13.69 20.49
C ASP A 188 20.48 14.49 19.64
N THR A 189 20.50 14.23 18.33
CA THR A 189 19.69 14.94 17.33
C THR A 189 18.91 13.99 16.45
N VAL A 190 17.77 14.46 15.95
CA VAL A 190 16.97 13.79 14.93
C VAL A 190 17.07 14.51 13.58
N ARG A 191 17.05 13.74 12.50
CA ARG A 191 16.85 14.19 11.11
C ARG A 191 15.66 13.45 10.52
N VAL A 192 14.75 14.15 9.86
CA VAL A 192 13.70 13.50 9.05
C VAL A 192 14.09 13.66 7.60
N VAL A 193 14.47 12.58 6.93
CA VAL A 193 15.09 12.60 5.59
C VAL A 193 14.11 12.08 4.56
N ASP A 194 13.81 12.89 3.55
CA ASP A 194 13.02 12.49 2.39
C ASP A 194 13.84 11.66 1.38
N GLN A 195 13.29 10.56 0.86
CA GLN A 195 14.00 9.72 -0.12
C GLN A 195 14.18 10.40 -1.49
N LEU A 196 13.22 11.24 -1.92
CA LEU A 196 13.17 11.80 -3.28
C LEU A 196 13.84 13.17 -3.38
N ASP A 197 13.71 13.99 -2.35
CA ASP A 197 14.03 15.43 -2.43
C ASP A 197 15.36 15.83 -1.78
N ASP A 198 16.13 14.89 -1.20
CA ASP A 198 17.40 15.13 -0.45
C ASP A 198 17.27 16.29 0.56
N ALA A 199 16.08 16.42 1.16
CA ALA A 199 15.68 17.51 2.03
C ALA A 199 15.06 16.99 3.34
N SER A 200 14.88 17.90 4.31
CA SER A 200 14.20 17.54 5.55
C SER A 200 12.69 17.63 5.42
N ARG A 201 11.98 16.59 5.90
CA ARG A 201 10.51 16.61 6.08
C ARG A 201 10.06 17.06 7.47
N ASP A 202 10.99 17.48 8.34
CA ASP A 202 10.64 17.97 9.67
C ASP A 202 9.86 19.29 9.57
N PRO A 203 8.59 19.35 10.03
CA PRO A 203 7.78 20.58 9.98
C PRO A 203 8.45 21.79 10.63
N ALA A 204 9.25 21.58 11.69
CA ALA A 204 9.95 22.66 12.39
C ALA A 204 11.13 23.23 11.59
N LEU A 205 11.58 22.54 10.53
CA LEU A 205 12.73 22.91 9.72
C LEU A 205 12.35 23.28 8.28
N LYS A 206 11.06 23.45 7.97
CA LYS A 206 10.56 23.75 6.61
C LYS A 206 11.21 24.97 5.95
N GLU A 207 11.52 26.00 6.74
CA GLU A 207 12.16 27.23 6.28
C GLU A 207 13.70 27.18 6.33
N VAL A 208 14.27 26.09 6.85
CA VAL A 208 15.72 25.90 6.94
C VAL A 208 16.22 25.31 5.64
N ARG A 209 16.98 26.10 4.89
CA ARG A 209 17.59 25.65 3.65
C ARG A 209 18.55 24.49 3.89
N THR A 210 18.34 23.38 3.20
CA THR A 210 19.29 22.26 3.14
C THR A 210 20.58 22.71 2.43
N PRO A 211 21.74 22.69 3.11
CA PRO A 211 23.04 22.89 2.50
C PRO A 211 23.32 21.85 1.40
N SER A 212 24.14 22.23 0.41
CA SER A 212 24.64 21.27 -0.56
C SER A 212 25.48 20.19 0.12
N ARG A 213 25.32 18.95 -0.32
CA ARG A 213 26.13 17.82 0.11
C ARG A 213 27.62 18.13 -0.04
N ARG A 214 28.39 17.89 1.03
CA ARG A 214 29.85 18.06 1.06
C ARG A 214 30.60 16.73 1.00
N SER A 215 29.94 15.65 1.40
CA SER A 215 30.52 14.31 1.39
C SER A 215 30.58 13.77 -0.04
N MET A 216 31.64 13.03 -0.35
CA MET A 216 31.70 12.22 -1.57
C MET A 216 30.72 11.04 -1.49
N ASN A 217 30.43 10.55 -0.28
CA ASN A 217 29.40 9.55 -0.07
C ASN A 217 28.03 10.13 -0.45
N ARG A 218 27.46 9.65 -1.55
CA ARG A 218 26.13 10.04 -2.03
C ARG A 218 24.98 9.68 -1.07
N ASN A 219 25.26 8.89 -0.04
CA ASN A 219 24.28 8.47 0.96
C ASN A 219 24.50 9.18 2.30
N ALA A 220 25.50 10.05 2.41
CA ALA A 220 25.67 10.83 3.63
C ALA A 220 24.52 11.82 3.80
N ILE A 221 23.85 11.74 4.94
CA ILE A 221 22.72 12.61 5.33
C ILE A 221 23.15 13.75 6.25
N ASP A 222 24.45 13.90 6.52
CA ASP A 222 24.97 14.89 7.47
C ASP A 222 24.69 16.35 7.05
N HIS A 223 24.49 16.60 5.75
CA HIS A 223 24.10 17.92 5.25
C HIS A 223 22.64 18.25 5.54
N ILE A 224 21.78 17.26 5.78
CA ILE A 224 20.36 17.49 6.05
C ILE A 224 20.21 18.10 7.46
N PRO A 225 19.46 19.21 7.60
CA PRO A 225 19.22 19.85 8.89
C PRO A 225 18.73 18.88 9.97
N SER A 226 19.23 19.06 11.18
CA SER A 226 18.84 18.28 12.36
C SER A 226 18.51 19.20 13.53
N ARG A 227 17.82 18.66 14.54
CA ARG A 227 17.53 19.35 15.80
C ARG A 227 17.53 18.38 16.98
N PRO A 228 17.53 18.85 18.25
CA PRO A 228 17.56 17.98 19.41
C PRO A 228 16.45 16.91 19.38
N ALA A 229 16.81 15.66 19.67
CA ALA A 229 15.89 14.53 19.55
C ALA A 229 14.66 14.67 20.46
N ALA A 230 14.88 15.14 21.69
CA ALA A 230 13.82 15.34 22.67
C ALA A 230 12.82 16.43 22.23
N ASP A 231 13.28 17.49 21.58
CA ASP A 231 12.39 18.55 21.07
C ASP A 231 11.54 18.01 19.93
N PHE A 232 12.13 17.22 19.02
CA PHE A 232 11.41 16.59 17.92
C PHE A 232 10.30 15.66 18.38
N LEU A 233 10.59 14.74 19.31
CA LEU A 233 9.59 13.78 19.76
C LEU A 233 8.49 14.42 20.60
N ARG A 234 8.79 15.48 21.38
CA ARG A 234 7.75 16.26 22.07
C ARG A 234 6.85 17.01 21.10
N ASP A 235 7.44 17.62 20.08
CA ASP A 235 6.66 18.31 19.05
C ASP A 235 5.77 17.33 18.29
N MET A 236 6.21 16.09 18.04
CA MET A 236 5.35 15.04 17.45
C MET A 236 4.10 14.78 18.29
N VAL A 237 4.24 14.66 19.62
CA VAL A 237 3.08 14.51 20.52
C VAL A 237 2.15 15.72 20.40
N LEU A 238 2.71 16.94 20.41
CA LEU A 238 1.94 18.16 20.25
C LEU A 238 1.24 18.24 18.89
N TRP A 239 1.90 17.83 17.81
CA TRP A 239 1.32 17.82 16.48
C TRP A 239 0.12 16.87 16.38
N TYR A 240 0.18 15.70 17.02
CA TYR A 240 -0.98 14.80 17.10
C TYR A 240 -2.09 15.35 17.99
N GLN A 241 -1.75 15.95 19.14
CA GLN A 241 -2.73 16.58 20.02
C GLN A 241 -3.47 17.75 19.34
N ASN A 242 -2.75 18.56 18.56
CA ASN A 242 -3.31 19.69 17.83
C ASN A 242 -3.94 19.31 16.47
N LEU A 243 -3.82 18.04 16.07
CA LEU A 243 -4.17 17.56 14.73
C LEU A 243 -3.46 18.37 13.63
N ASP A 244 -2.20 18.72 13.85
CA ASP A 244 -1.27 19.18 12.82
C ASP A 244 -0.74 17.98 12.01
N LEU A 245 -0.64 16.82 12.65
CA LEU A 245 -0.45 15.52 12.02
C LEU A 245 -1.65 14.61 12.33
N ILE A 246 -2.04 13.81 11.33
CA ILE A 246 -3.05 12.76 11.48
C ILE A 246 -2.37 11.41 11.27
N PRO A 247 -2.60 10.42 12.14
CA PRO A 247 -2.05 9.10 11.94
C PRO A 247 -2.55 8.50 10.61
N GLY A 248 -1.63 7.96 9.79
CA GLY A 248 -1.97 7.38 8.48
C GLY A 248 -2.04 8.37 7.31
N ASP A 249 -1.55 9.61 7.48
CA ASP A 249 -1.40 10.64 6.42
C ASP A 249 -0.30 10.29 5.39
N ASP A 250 -0.22 9.03 4.97
CA ASP A 250 0.71 8.56 3.95
C ASP A 250 -0.02 7.99 2.73
N ILE A 251 0.67 8.04 1.58
CA ILE A 251 0.11 7.68 0.27
C ILE A 251 -0.19 6.17 0.18
N ASP A 252 0.44 5.35 1.05
CA ASP A 252 0.41 3.89 0.95
C ASP A 252 -0.52 3.18 1.94
N ASN A 253 -0.82 3.77 3.11
CA ASN A 253 -1.57 3.14 4.20
C ASN A 253 -2.88 3.86 4.58
N GLY A 254 -3.31 4.87 3.81
CA GLY A 254 -4.75 5.01 3.54
C GLY A 254 -5.48 6.24 4.08
N ILE A 255 -4.84 7.41 4.12
CA ILE A 255 -5.57 8.69 4.11
C ILE A 255 -4.91 9.56 3.04
N GLN A 256 -5.55 9.68 1.88
CA GLN A 256 -5.01 10.57 0.84
C GLN A 256 -5.06 12.01 1.36
N ALA A 257 -4.16 12.90 0.90
CA ALA A 257 -4.08 14.28 1.39
C ALA A 257 -5.41 15.07 1.35
N TRP A 258 -6.37 14.66 0.50
CA TRP A 258 -7.72 15.25 0.43
C TRP A 258 -8.69 14.76 1.51
N GLU A 259 -8.31 13.75 2.30
CA GLU A 259 -9.07 13.22 3.43
C GLU A 259 -8.59 13.79 4.77
N TYR A 260 -7.45 14.50 4.80
CA TYR A 260 -6.91 15.12 6.01
C TYR A 260 -7.93 16.00 6.74
N ASP A 261 -8.56 16.94 6.02
CA ASP A 261 -9.55 17.85 6.61
C ASP A 261 -10.79 17.10 7.13
N ALA A 262 -11.19 16.03 6.44
CA ALA A 262 -12.30 15.19 6.86
C ALA A 262 -11.96 14.44 8.17
N MET A 263 -10.77 13.83 8.24
CA MET A 263 -10.29 13.13 9.42
C MET A 263 -10.10 14.07 10.60
N LYS A 264 -9.53 15.26 10.38
CA LYS A 264 -9.43 16.32 11.39
C LYS A 264 -10.80 16.67 11.95
N ALA A 265 -11.79 16.86 11.08
CA ALA A 265 -13.15 17.16 11.49
C ALA A 265 -13.78 16.01 12.31
N LEU A 266 -13.52 14.75 11.96
CA LEU A 266 -13.99 13.59 12.73
C LEU A 266 -13.40 13.54 14.14
N TYR A 267 -12.08 13.75 14.29
CA TYR A 267 -11.43 13.82 15.60
C TYR A 267 -12.00 14.96 16.45
N GLN A 268 -12.17 16.15 15.87
CA GLN A 268 -12.73 17.31 16.56
C GLN A 268 -14.19 17.07 16.99
N GLN A 269 -15.01 16.47 16.12
CA GLN A 269 -16.40 16.12 16.45
C GLN A 269 -16.50 15.10 17.59
N ALA A 270 -15.52 14.21 17.68
CA ALA A 270 -15.42 13.23 18.77
C ALA A 270 -14.78 13.80 20.05
N GLY A 271 -14.38 15.08 20.09
CA GLY A 271 -13.88 15.74 21.29
C GLY A 271 -12.37 15.63 21.52
N TRP A 272 -11.57 15.31 20.50
CA TRP A 272 -10.11 15.29 20.61
C TRP A 272 -9.53 16.69 20.90
N SER A 273 -8.55 16.85 21.80
CA SER A 273 -7.85 15.82 22.60
C SER A 273 -8.44 15.55 23.99
N ASP A 274 -9.14 16.52 24.59
CA ASP A 274 -9.40 16.51 26.04
C ASP A 274 -10.62 15.69 26.47
N ALA A 275 -11.61 15.53 25.58
CA ALA A 275 -12.89 14.86 25.86
C ALA A 275 -13.19 13.80 24.81
N PHE A 276 -12.16 13.09 24.34
CA PHE A 276 -12.25 12.20 23.19
C PHE A 276 -13.11 10.96 23.45
N ASP A 277 -14.22 10.84 22.72
CA ASP A 277 -15.02 9.62 22.63
C ASP A 277 -14.54 8.78 21.43
N GLY A 278 -13.58 7.90 21.71
CA GLY A 278 -13.02 7.03 20.68
C GLY A 278 -14.01 6.06 20.05
N ASP A 279 -15.09 5.65 20.74
CA ASP A 279 -16.12 4.78 20.15
C ASP A 279 -17.01 5.60 19.18
N ALA A 280 -17.34 6.85 19.53
CA ALA A 280 -18.05 7.76 18.62
C ALA A 280 -17.20 8.15 17.40
N PHE A 281 -15.90 8.33 17.57
CA PHE A 281 -14.95 8.53 16.48
C PHE A 281 -14.97 7.36 15.51
N GLU A 282 -14.76 6.13 15.99
CA GLU A 282 -14.72 4.93 15.13
C GLU A 282 -16.05 4.67 14.40
N VAL A 283 -17.18 4.97 15.04
CA VAL A 283 -18.50 4.94 14.38
C VAL A 283 -18.55 5.96 13.24
N SER A 284 -18.15 7.21 13.50
CA SER A 284 -18.18 8.27 12.50
C SER A 284 -17.20 8.00 11.35
N LEU A 285 -16.04 7.41 11.64
CA LEU A 285 -15.07 6.95 10.66
C LEU A 285 -15.63 5.85 9.77
N ALA A 286 -16.26 4.82 10.34
CA ALA A 286 -16.88 3.75 9.56
C ALA A 286 -17.96 4.29 8.61
N ARG A 287 -18.78 5.24 9.09
CA ARG A 287 -19.78 5.93 8.25
C ARG A 287 -19.14 6.78 7.16
N PHE A 288 -18.07 7.51 7.48
CA PHE A 288 -17.31 8.29 6.52
C PHE A 288 -16.76 7.40 5.40
N GLN A 289 -16.07 6.31 5.73
CA GLN A 289 -15.53 5.35 4.77
C GLN A 289 -16.63 4.73 3.89
N ALA A 290 -17.75 4.32 4.50
CA ALA A 290 -18.88 3.77 3.76
C ALA A 290 -19.52 4.78 2.80
N ARG A 291 -19.62 6.07 3.21
CA ARG A 291 -20.06 7.17 2.35
C ARG A 291 -19.08 7.46 1.23
N ASP A 292 -17.78 7.43 1.51
CA ASP A 292 -16.78 7.72 0.52
C ASP A 292 -16.74 6.65 -0.57
N LEU A 293 -16.77 5.37 -0.18
CA LEU A 293 -16.96 4.26 -1.10
C LEU A 293 -18.25 4.41 -1.93
N ALA A 294 -19.34 4.86 -1.30
CA ALA A 294 -20.59 5.12 -2.01
C ALA A 294 -20.46 6.26 -3.03
N LYS A 295 -19.72 7.34 -2.73
CA LYS A 295 -19.43 8.41 -3.70
C LYS A 295 -18.59 7.89 -4.85
N TYR A 296 -17.53 7.14 -4.56
CA TYR A 296 -16.67 6.52 -5.56
C TYR A 296 -17.48 5.66 -6.54
N ASP A 297 -18.28 4.74 -6.00
CA ASP A 297 -19.18 3.88 -6.78
C ASP A 297 -20.15 4.66 -7.67
N MET A 298 -20.71 5.75 -7.14
CA MET A 298 -21.67 6.57 -7.88
C MET A 298 -21.00 7.43 -8.94
N ASN A 299 -19.77 7.90 -8.71
CA ASN A 299 -19.01 8.71 -9.67
C ASN A 299 -18.27 7.90 -10.73
N GLN A 300 -18.20 6.58 -10.57
CA GLN A 300 -17.56 5.66 -11.53
C GLN A 300 -17.90 5.96 -13.01
N PRO A 301 -19.16 6.27 -13.41
CA PRO A 301 -19.45 6.58 -14.81
C PRO A 301 -18.70 7.82 -15.33
N LEU A 302 -18.60 8.88 -14.52
CA LEU A 302 -17.85 10.09 -14.87
C LEU A 302 -16.34 9.82 -14.86
N ASP A 303 -15.86 9.07 -13.87
CA ASP A 303 -14.43 8.72 -13.77
C ASP A 303 -13.98 7.85 -14.94
N GLN A 304 -14.81 6.89 -15.37
CA GLN A 304 -14.57 6.07 -16.57
C GLN A 304 -14.53 6.92 -17.82
N MET A 305 -15.50 7.83 -18.00
CA MET A 305 -15.51 8.77 -19.12
C MET A 305 -14.23 9.63 -19.16
N GLN A 306 -13.83 10.22 -18.03
CA GLN A 306 -12.60 11.01 -17.94
C GLN A 306 -11.34 10.16 -18.18
N SER A 307 -11.32 8.93 -17.67
CA SER A 307 -10.22 7.99 -17.90
C SER A 307 -10.04 7.66 -19.38
N HIS A 308 -11.13 7.33 -20.08
CA HIS A 308 -11.09 7.07 -21.52
C HIS A 308 -10.71 8.30 -22.33
N LYS A 309 -11.12 9.50 -21.90
CA LYS A 309 -10.67 10.75 -22.53
C LYS A 309 -9.15 10.91 -22.41
N ARG A 310 -8.57 10.67 -21.22
CA ARG A 310 -7.11 10.68 -21.03
C ARG A 310 -6.41 9.63 -21.89
N GLN A 311 -7.00 8.45 -22.05
CA GLN A 311 -6.47 7.40 -22.93
C GLN A 311 -6.46 7.84 -24.40
N VAL A 312 -7.54 8.45 -24.89
CA VAL A 312 -7.61 9.02 -26.25
C VAL A 312 -6.54 10.09 -26.45
N ASP A 313 -6.40 11.02 -25.51
CA ASP A 313 -5.40 12.11 -25.62
C ASP A 313 -3.96 11.54 -25.60
N SER A 314 -3.68 10.57 -24.73
CA SER A 314 -2.41 9.86 -24.67
C SER A 314 -2.10 9.11 -25.97
N ALA A 315 -3.08 8.38 -26.52
CA ALA A 315 -2.91 7.65 -27.77
C ALA A 315 -2.64 8.60 -28.95
N ARG A 316 -3.35 9.73 -29.04
CA ARG A 316 -3.09 10.77 -30.05
C ARG A 316 -1.68 11.34 -29.95
N TYR A 317 -1.22 11.64 -28.74
CA TYR A 317 0.14 12.12 -28.50
C TYR A 317 1.19 11.10 -28.95
N MET A 318 1.00 9.82 -28.59
CA MET A 318 1.93 8.75 -28.97
C MET A 318 1.92 8.49 -30.48
N ILE A 319 0.77 8.53 -31.15
CA ILE A 319 0.66 8.43 -32.61
C ILE A 319 1.51 9.51 -33.28
N ALA A 320 1.34 10.78 -32.90
CA ALA A 320 2.11 11.89 -33.46
C ALA A 320 3.62 11.69 -33.24
N LYS A 321 4.01 11.26 -32.03
CA LYS A 321 5.41 10.96 -31.69
C LYS A 321 6.01 9.84 -32.56
N PHE A 322 5.26 8.76 -32.81
CA PHE A 322 5.76 7.66 -33.64
C PHE A 322 5.71 7.96 -35.14
N GLN A 323 4.83 8.85 -35.59
CA GLN A 323 4.88 9.40 -36.95
C GLN A 323 6.18 10.19 -37.17
N GLU A 324 6.56 11.05 -36.23
CA GLU A 324 7.84 11.78 -36.26
C GLU A 324 9.05 10.83 -36.20
N HIS A 325 9.01 9.81 -35.33
CA HIS A 325 10.06 8.78 -35.28
C HIS A 325 10.20 8.09 -36.64
N LEU A 326 9.10 7.73 -37.28
CA LEU A 326 9.13 7.08 -38.59
C LEU A 326 9.77 7.95 -39.69
N GLU A 327 9.59 9.27 -39.64
CA GLU A 327 10.24 10.21 -40.56
C GLU A 327 11.75 10.35 -40.32
N THR A 328 12.19 10.13 -39.08
CA THR A 328 13.58 10.30 -38.64
C THR A 328 14.34 8.98 -38.46
N SER A 329 13.71 7.84 -38.78
CA SER A 329 14.27 6.51 -38.57
C SER A 329 15.58 6.30 -39.35
N VAL A 330 16.57 5.72 -38.67
CA VAL A 330 17.94 5.60 -39.20
C VAL A 330 18.20 4.30 -39.95
N ASP A 331 17.43 3.26 -39.65
CA ASP A 331 17.54 1.94 -40.27
C ASP A 331 16.17 1.25 -40.44
N GLU A 332 16.15 0.16 -41.20
CA GLU A 332 14.91 -0.55 -41.53
C GLU A 332 14.25 -1.18 -40.30
N ASP A 333 15.02 -1.69 -39.33
CA ASP A 333 14.45 -2.22 -38.08
C ASP A 333 13.80 -1.10 -37.25
N ASP A 334 14.48 0.03 -37.11
CA ASP A 334 13.98 1.21 -36.40
C ASP A 334 12.68 1.75 -37.03
N ALA A 335 12.64 1.82 -38.36
CA ALA A 335 11.44 2.19 -39.10
C ALA A 335 10.28 1.20 -38.86
N TRP A 336 10.57 -0.10 -38.79
CA TRP A 336 9.55 -1.11 -38.52
C TRP A 336 9.10 -1.15 -37.07
N PHE A 337 9.97 -0.86 -36.10
CA PHE A 337 9.57 -0.65 -34.71
C PHE A 337 8.61 0.54 -34.60
N ALA A 338 8.95 1.68 -35.20
CA ALA A 338 8.09 2.85 -35.23
C ALA A 338 6.72 2.54 -35.89
N ARG A 339 6.69 1.79 -37.01
CA ARG A 339 5.45 1.37 -37.67
C ARG A 339 4.59 0.45 -36.80
N LEU A 340 5.20 -0.50 -36.10
CA LEU A 340 4.48 -1.42 -35.21
C LEU A 340 3.89 -0.69 -34.00
N ASP A 341 4.66 0.21 -33.39
CA ASP A 341 4.15 1.00 -32.27
C ASP A 341 3.07 1.98 -32.75
N LEU A 342 3.25 2.62 -33.91
CA LEU A 342 2.21 3.45 -34.55
C LEU A 342 0.91 2.66 -34.77
N TRP A 343 0.99 1.49 -35.42
CA TRP A 343 -0.16 0.61 -35.65
C TRP A 343 -0.88 0.25 -34.34
N ARG A 344 -0.11 -0.08 -33.30
CA ARG A 344 -0.66 -0.40 -31.97
C ARG A 344 -1.42 0.80 -31.39
N TRP A 345 -0.82 1.98 -31.39
CA TRP A 345 -1.46 3.18 -30.83
C TRP A 345 -2.67 3.64 -31.65
N GLU A 346 -2.66 3.46 -32.97
CA GLU A 346 -3.82 3.72 -33.83
C GLU A 346 -5.01 2.81 -33.47
N ARG A 347 -4.74 1.53 -33.21
CA ARG A 347 -5.76 0.59 -32.74
C ARG A 347 -6.23 0.94 -31.33
N ASP A 348 -5.30 1.19 -30.40
CA ASP A 348 -5.64 1.57 -29.03
C ASP A 348 -6.48 2.88 -29.01
N LEU A 349 -6.23 3.81 -29.95
CA LEU A 349 -7.04 5.01 -30.15
C LEU A 349 -8.46 4.65 -30.62
N ALA A 350 -8.61 3.76 -31.62
CA ALA A 350 -9.91 3.33 -32.11
C ALA A 350 -10.76 2.68 -31.00
N ASP A 351 -10.16 1.75 -30.24
CA ASP A 351 -10.81 1.10 -29.12
C ASP A 351 -11.16 2.09 -28.00
N SER A 352 -10.25 3.03 -27.69
CA SER A 352 -10.48 4.06 -26.67
C SER A 352 -11.60 5.03 -27.08
N LEU A 353 -11.76 5.34 -28.37
CA LEU A 353 -12.85 6.17 -28.87
C LEU A 353 -14.21 5.46 -28.75
N GLU A 354 -14.28 4.16 -29.04
CA GLU A 354 -15.51 3.37 -28.85
C GLU A 354 -15.90 3.33 -27.36
N ARG A 355 -14.94 3.02 -26.48
CA ARG A 355 -15.16 3.00 -25.02
C ARG A 355 -15.55 4.37 -24.49
N LEU A 356 -14.92 5.45 -24.97
CA LEU A 356 -15.29 6.82 -24.60
C LEU A 356 -16.73 7.12 -25.01
N SER A 357 -17.13 6.78 -26.24
CA SER A 357 -18.50 7.01 -26.71
C SER A 357 -19.52 6.28 -25.83
N GLN A 358 -19.24 5.03 -25.45
CA GLN A 358 -20.13 4.28 -24.56
C GLN A 358 -20.16 4.89 -23.15
N ALA A 359 -19.00 5.24 -22.60
CA ALA A 359 -18.90 5.86 -21.28
C ALA A 359 -19.60 7.24 -21.23
N GLU A 360 -19.58 8.03 -22.30
CA GLU A 360 -20.33 9.28 -22.39
C GLU A 360 -21.85 9.06 -22.37
N ILE A 361 -22.34 7.99 -23.04
CA ILE A 361 -23.76 7.62 -23.00
C ILE A 361 -24.14 7.20 -21.57
N ASP A 362 -23.31 6.38 -20.94
CA ASP A 362 -23.56 5.90 -19.58
C ASP A 362 -23.49 7.02 -18.55
N ALA A 363 -22.51 7.93 -18.65
CA ALA A 363 -22.40 9.12 -17.83
C ALA A 363 -23.64 10.01 -17.97
N LYS A 364 -24.10 10.31 -19.19
CA LYS A 364 -25.32 11.11 -19.41
C LYS A 364 -26.58 10.44 -18.85
N ARG A 365 -26.65 9.11 -18.95
CA ARG A 365 -27.80 8.32 -18.47
C ARG A 365 -27.84 8.24 -16.94
N LEU A 366 -26.69 7.98 -16.31
CA LEU A 366 -26.59 7.70 -14.87
C LEU A 366 -26.33 8.97 -14.04
N CYS A 367 -25.71 9.98 -14.64
CA CYS A 367 -25.32 11.24 -14.01
C CYS A 367 -25.83 12.43 -14.84
N PRO A 368 -27.17 12.64 -14.92
CA PRO A 368 -27.71 13.79 -15.61
C PRO A 368 -27.17 15.09 -14.99
N ASP A 369 -26.90 16.08 -15.84
CA ASP A 369 -26.30 17.38 -15.44
C ASP A 369 -24.95 17.26 -14.71
N GLU A 370 -24.19 16.19 -14.99
CA GLU A 370 -22.90 15.89 -14.35
C GLU A 370 -23.01 15.63 -12.84
N VAL A 371 -24.22 15.40 -12.32
CA VAL A 371 -24.45 15.08 -10.91
C VAL A 371 -24.85 13.60 -10.79
N CYS A 372 -23.90 12.75 -10.42
CA CYS A 372 -24.17 11.34 -10.15
C CYS A 372 -24.90 11.12 -8.82
N VAL A 373 -24.60 11.95 -7.81
CA VAL A 373 -24.94 11.67 -6.41
C VAL A 373 -26.18 12.41 -5.96
N LYS A 374 -27.31 11.69 -5.83
CA LYS A 374 -28.46 12.19 -5.07
C LYS A 374 -28.25 11.89 -3.58
N PRO A 375 -28.50 12.82 -2.65
CA PRO A 375 -28.29 12.60 -1.21
C PRO A 375 -28.98 11.34 -0.66
N VAL A 376 -30.20 11.03 -1.12
CA VAL A 376 -30.96 9.83 -0.70
C VAL A 376 -30.26 8.53 -1.10
N GLN A 377 -29.69 8.52 -2.31
CA GLN A 377 -29.02 7.36 -2.86
C GLN A 377 -27.69 7.13 -2.16
N LEU A 378 -26.97 8.21 -1.83
CA LEU A 378 -25.73 8.16 -1.07
C LEU A 378 -25.94 7.51 0.29
N LEU A 379 -26.94 7.97 1.05
CA LEU A 379 -27.25 7.41 2.37
C LEU A 379 -27.71 5.94 2.30
N SER A 380 -28.44 5.58 1.23
CA SER A 380 -28.84 4.18 1.03
C SER A 380 -27.65 3.28 0.71
N LEU A 381 -26.68 3.77 -0.05
CA LEU A 381 -25.44 3.06 -0.34
C LEU A 381 -24.51 2.98 0.87
N GLU A 382 -24.40 4.04 1.67
CA GLU A 382 -23.69 4.02 2.96
C GLU A 382 -24.21 2.87 3.84
N ILE A 383 -25.53 2.79 4.03
CA ILE A 383 -26.16 1.72 4.83
C ILE A 383 -25.81 0.33 4.26
N GLU A 384 -25.84 0.17 2.94
CA GLU A 384 -25.54 -1.10 2.28
C GLU A 384 -24.06 -1.49 2.40
N ASN A 385 -23.16 -0.52 2.27
CA ASN A 385 -21.73 -0.71 2.46
C ASN A 385 -21.41 -1.11 3.90
N LEU A 386 -22.01 -0.43 4.89
CA LEU A 386 -21.88 -0.78 6.32
C LEU A 386 -22.43 -2.18 6.61
N ARG A 387 -23.57 -2.54 6.00
CA ARG A 387 -24.14 -3.90 6.14
C ARG A 387 -23.20 -4.95 5.57
N THR A 388 -22.69 -4.74 4.37
CA THR A 388 -21.74 -5.65 3.70
C THR A 388 -20.47 -5.82 4.52
N GLU A 389 -19.94 -4.73 5.06
CA GLU A 389 -18.76 -4.78 5.92
C GLU A 389 -19.04 -5.53 7.23
N LEU A 390 -20.20 -5.31 7.84
CA LEU A 390 -20.64 -6.02 9.05
C LEU A 390 -20.78 -7.54 8.79
N GLU A 391 -21.37 -7.92 7.66
CA GLU A 391 -21.49 -9.33 7.23
C GLU A 391 -20.11 -9.96 6.98
N SER A 392 -19.21 -9.24 6.32
CA SER A 392 -17.83 -9.68 6.10
C SER A 392 -17.08 -9.86 7.43
N ALA A 393 -17.23 -8.91 8.36
CA ALA A 393 -16.65 -9.00 9.70
C ALA A 393 -17.19 -10.19 10.50
N TRP A 394 -18.40 -10.69 10.20
CA TRP A 394 -18.94 -11.94 10.76
C TRP A 394 -18.36 -13.19 10.11
N GLY A 395 -18.15 -13.18 8.78
CA GLY A 395 -17.61 -14.31 8.03
C GLY A 395 -16.09 -14.48 8.10
N SER A 396 -15.34 -13.43 8.43
CA SER A 396 -13.88 -13.46 8.52
C SER A 396 -13.40 -14.08 9.84
N GLU A 397 -13.47 -15.41 9.98
CA GLU A 397 -12.86 -16.10 11.14
C GLU A 397 -11.34 -16.33 10.98
N GLY A 398 -10.77 -16.05 9.81
CA GLY A 398 -9.41 -16.49 9.45
C GLY A 398 -8.27 -15.47 9.55
N TYR A 399 -8.54 -14.17 9.61
CA TYR A 399 -7.50 -13.12 9.49
C TYR A 399 -7.72 -11.99 10.51
N GLY A 400 -7.20 -12.16 11.71
CA GLY A 400 -7.20 -11.15 12.78
C GLY A 400 -7.43 -11.76 14.17
N LEU A 401 -7.07 -11.03 15.23
CA LEU A 401 -7.33 -11.50 16.58
C LEU A 401 -8.83 -11.39 16.90
N PRO A 402 -9.45 -12.41 17.52
CA PRO A 402 -10.89 -12.44 17.80
C PRO A 402 -11.45 -11.16 18.45
N ARG A 403 -10.66 -10.49 19.30
CA ARG A 403 -11.07 -9.26 19.98
C ARG A 403 -11.28 -8.07 19.04
N HIS A 404 -10.46 -7.91 18.00
CA HIS A 404 -10.61 -6.82 17.03
C HIS A 404 -11.90 -7.00 16.24
N HIS A 405 -12.23 -8.25 15.87
CA HIS A 405 -13.49 -8.55 15.21
C HIS A 405 -14.70 -8.21 16.08
N ILE A 406 -14.68 -8.53 17.38
CA ILE A 406 -15.79 -8.20 18.30
C ILE A 406 -15.98 -6.68 18.39
N LYS A 407 -14.89 -5.92 18.60
CA LYS A 407 -14.96 -4.46 18.67
C LYS A 407 -15.44 -3.86 17.35
N ARG A 408 -14.85 -4.26 16.21
CA ARG A 408 -15.24 -3.76 14.87
C ARG A 408 -16.70 -4.08 14.55
N ARG A 409 -17.19 -5.29 14.83
CA ARG A 409 -18.61 -5.66 14.66
C ARG A 409 -19.55 -4.75 15.45
N ARG A 410 -19.20 -4.43 16.71
CA ARG A 410 -19.98 -3.51 17.54
C ARG A 410 -20.02 -2.10 16.96
N ILE A 411 -18.88 -1.59 16.50
CA ILE A 411 -18.77 -0.27 15.85
C ILE A 411 -19.59 -0.24 14.55
N LEU A 412 -19.43 -1.23 13.68
CA LEU A 412 -20.15 -1.32 12.41
C LEU A 412 -21.66 -1.44 12.60
N LEU A 413 -22.09 -2.24 13.58
CA LEU A 413 -23.51 -2.36 13.92
C LEU A 413 -24.10 -1.01 14.37
N ARG A 414 -23.37 -0.26 15.21
CA ARG A 414 -23.80 1.06 15.67
C ARG A 414 -23.81 2.08 14.51
N ALA A 415 -22.77 2.10 13.69
CA ALA A 415 -22.69 2.93 12.48
C ALA A 415 -23.87 2.68 11.53
N TRP A 416 -24.17 1.41 11.28
CA TRP A 416 -25.30 0.99 10.44
C TRP A 416 -26.64 1.45 11.03
N GLN A 417 -26.87 1.26 12.33
CA GLN A 417 -28.08 1.73 13.02
C GLN A 417 -28.25 3.24 12.97
N GLU A 418 -27.17 4.01 13.17
CA GLU A 418 -27.19 5.47 13.10
C GLU A 418 -27.50 5.96 11.68
N ALA A 419 -26.92 5.32 10.65
CA ALA A 419 -27.21 5.62 9.26
C ALA A 419 -28.67 5.28 8.88
N GLU A 420 -29.20 4.15 9.33
CA GLU A 420 -30.62 3.82 9.15
C GLU A 420 -31.54 4.85 9.82
N ALA A 421 -31.22 5.25 11.05
CA ALA A 421 -32.00 6.24 11.79
C ALA A 421 -31.96 7.62 11.09
N GLU A 422 -30.81 8.02 10.53
CA GLU A 422 -30.70 9.20 9.68
C GLU A 422 -31.60 9.09 8.44
N LYS A 423 -31.59 7.95 7.76
CA LYS A 423 -32.44 7.72 6.58
C LYS A 423 -33.93 7.82 6.92
N ARG A 424 -34.35 7.20 8.03
CA ARG A 424 -35.75 7.27 8.51
C ARG A 424 -36.17 8.70 8.85
N ARG A 425 -35.28 9.51 9.42
CA ARG A 425 -35.53 10.93 9.73
C ARG A 425 -35.59 11.80 8.48
N ALA A 426 -34.69 11.56 7.52
CA ALA A 426 -34.58 12.36 6.31
C ALA A 426 -35.67 12.04 5.27
N TYR A 427 -36.20 10.81 5.24
CA TYR A 427 -37.07 10.32 4.16
C TYR A 427 -38.29 9.55 4.66
N VAL A 428 -39.21 10.26 5.34
CA VAL A 428 -40.42 9.71 5.97
C VAL A 428 -41.39 9.02 4.98
N GLU A 429 -41.30 9.28 3.67
CA GLU A 429 -42.32 8.85 2.68
C GLU A 429 -41.83 7.93 1.54
N ASP A 430 -40.54 7.59 1.45
CA ASP A 430 -40.00 6.81 0.31
C ASP A 430 -39.60 5.38 0.72
N HIS A 431 -40.60 4.54 0.98
CA HIS A 431 -40.41 3.13 1.37
C HIS A 431 -40.44 2.15 0.18
N GLY A 432 -40.52 2.64 -1.06
CA GLY A 432 -40.86 1.81 -2.22
C GLY A 432 -39.71 1.30 -3.10
N LEU A 433 -38.50 1.87 -3.05
CA LEU A 433 -37.55 1.75 -4.17
C LEU A 433 -36.20 1.09 -3.90
N VAL A 434 -35.91 0.59 -2.70
CA VAL A 434 -34.56 0.09 -2.35
C VAL A 434 -34.48 -1.44 -2.25
N GLY A 435 -35.29 -2.17 -3.03
CA GLY A 435 -35.24 -3.63 -3.11
C GLY A 435 -34.28 -4.20 -4.16
N ALA A 436 -33.77 -3.37 -5.09
CA ALA A 436 -33.16 -3.86 -6.34
C ALA A 436 -31.63 -4.02 -6.33
N ARG A 437 -30.93 -3.80 -5.20
CA ARG A 437 -29.44 -3.76 -5.21
C ARG A 437 -28.72 -4.88 -4.47
N LEU A 438 -29.45 -5.80 -3.83
CA LEU A 438 -28.89 -7.02 -3.22
C LEU A 438 -28.32 -8.02 -4.25
N GLU A 439 -28.52 -7.78 -5.55
CA GLU A 439 -27.89 -8.53 -6.66
C GLU A 439 -26.41 -8.15 -6.87
N ARG A 440 -25.85 -7.19 -6.13
CA ARG A 440 -24.52 -6.61 -6.38
C ARG A 440 -23.39 -7.65 -6.41
N SER A 441 -23.36 -8.64 -5.50
CA SER A 441 -22.25 -9.60 -5.44
C SER A 441 -22.22 -10.54 -6.65
N ARG A 442 -23.37 -11.02 -7.13
CA ARG A 442 -23.41 -11.86 -8.34
C ARG A 442 -23.26 -11.03 -9.61
N SER A 443 -23.85 -9.84 -9.63
CA SER A 443 -23.72 -8.91 -10.76
C SER A 443 -22.26 -8.44 -10.93
N SER A 444 -21.50 -8.26 -9.85
CA SER A 444 -20.09 -7.87 -9.93
C SER A 444 -19.26 -9.01 -10.50
N PHE A 445 -19.43 -10.26 -10.03
CA PHE A 445 -18.75 -11.41 -10.62
C PHE A 445 -19.11 -11.63 -12.09
N GLN A 446 -20.37 -11.40 -12.48
CA GLN A 446 -20.79 -11.48 -13.88
C GLN A 446 -20.16 -10.35 -14.72
N GLN A 447 -20.10 -9.13 -14.19
CA GLN A 447 -19.44 -8.00 -14.86
C GLN A 447 -17.93 -8.26 -15.02
N ASP A 448 -17.26 -8.78 -14.00
CA ASP A 448 -15.84 -9.13 -14.07
C ASP A 448 -15.59 -10.27 -15.05
N LEU A 449 -16.47 -11.27 -15.09
CA LEU A 449 -16.41 -12.33 -16.10
C LEU A 449 -16.53 -11.77 -17.53
N VAL A 450 -17.48 -10.85 -17.76
CA VAL A 450 -17.65 -10.18 -19.06
C VAL A 450 -16.40 -9.39 -19.42
N ARG A 451 -15.84 -8.60 -18.49
CA ARG A 451 -14.60 -7.84 -18.71
C ARG A 451 -13.42 -8.73 -19.07
N LEU A 452 -13.26 -9.87 -18.39
CA LEU A 452 -12.19 -10.81 -18.69
C LEU A 452 -12.38 -11.47 -20.06
N GLN A 453 -13.61 -11.79 -20.45
CA GLN A 453 -13.92 -12.33 -21.78
C GLN A 453 -13.64 -11.31 -22.90
N GLU A 454 -13.99 -10.04 -22.68
CA GLU A 454 -13.66 -8.94 -23.59
C GLU A 454 -12.14 -8.78 -23.70
N TRP A 455 -11.41 -8.83 -22.58
CA TRP A 455 -9.95 -8.76 -22.59
C TRP A 455 -9.33 -9.95 -23.34
N TYR A 456 -9.78 -11.17 -23.06
CA TYR A 456 -9.31 -12.36 -23.78
C TYR A 456 -9.53 -12.21 -25.30
N THR A 457 -10.69 -11.71 -25.71
CA THR A 457 -11.02 -11.50 -27.14
C THR A 457 -10.11 -10.45 -27.78
N MET A 458 -9.81 -9.38 -27.06
CA MET A 458 -8.88 -8.32 -27.51
C MET A 458 -7.45 -8.86 -27.67
N GLU A 459 -6.94 -9.63 -26.71
CA GLU A 459 -5.62 -10.26 -26.78
C GLU A 459 -5.53 -11.27 -27.92
N ALA A 460 -6.57 -12.09 -28.11
CA ALA A 460 -6.65 -13.05 -29.21
C ALA A 460 -6.58 -12.37 -30.58
N ARG A 461 -7.31 -11.26 -30.75
CA ARG A 461 -7.28 -10.45 -31.97
C ARG A 461 -5.89 -9.88 -32.21
N GLU A 462 -5.24 -9.33 -31.18
CA GLU A 462 -3.88 -8.79 -31.32
C GLU A 462 -2.86 -9.85 -31.70
N VAL A 463 -2.93 -11.04 -31.10
CA VAL A 463 -2.05 -12.16 -31.46
C VAL A 463 -2.22 -12.53 -32.94
N GLN A 464 -3.47 -12.59 -33.41
CA GLN A 464 -3.77 -12.86 -34.82
C GLN A 464 -3.18 -11.79 -35.75
N GLU A 465 -3.37 -10.51 -35.43
CA GLU A 465 -2.86 -9.38 -36.22
C GLU A 465 -1.32 -9.33 -36.23
N LEU A 466 -0.67 -9.51 -35.07
CA LEU A 466 0.79 -9.57 -34.98
C LEU A 466 1.36 -10.75 -35.75
N THR A 467 0.67 -11.89 -35.72
CA THR A 467 1.04 -13.08 -36.50
C THR A 467 0.96 -12.79 -38.00
N GLU A 468 -0.12 -12.13 -38.46
CA GLU A 468 -0.25 -11.71 -39.86
C GLU A 468 0.88 -10.74 -40.26
N ILE A 469 1.19 -9.74 -39.43
CA ILE A 469 2.27 -8.78 -39.68
C ILE A 469 3.62 -9.50 -39.78
N LEU A 470 3.89 -10.43 -38.86
CA LEU A 470 5.12 -11.23 -38.84
C LEU A 470 5.28 -12.10 -40.09
N LEU A 471 4.19 -12.69 -40.57
CA LEU A 471 4.22 -13.62 -41.70
C LEU A 471 4.19 -12.91 -43.06
N THR A 472 3.49 -11.78 -43.17
CA THR A 472 3.15 -11.19 -44.48
C THR A 472 3.74 -9.80 -44.74
N ARG A 473 4.01 -9.01 -43.69
CA ARG A 473 4.40 -7.59 -43.85
C ARG A 473 5.84 -7.30 -43.49
N LEU A 474 6.40 -8.00 -42.49
CA LEU A 474 7.78 -7.77 -42.05
C LEU A 474 8.79 -8.36 -43.05
N PRO A 475 9.70 -7.55 -43.61
CA PRO A 475 10.73 -8.03 -44.52
C PRO A 475 11.73 -8.90 -43.77
N SER A 476 12.37 -9.83 -44.48
CA SER A 476 13.38 -10.73 -43.89
C SER A 476 14.61 -9.99 -43.36
N THR A 477 14.83 -8.75 -43.80
CA THR A 477 15.93 -7.87 -43.38
C THR A 477 15.68 -7.20 -42.03
N ALA A 478 14.44 -7.06 -41.58
CA ALA A 478 14.07 -6.50 -40.26
C ALA A 478 14.18 -7.56 -39.14
N VAL A 479 15.39 -8.09 -38.93
CA VAL A 479 15.62 -9.26 -38.07
C VAL A 479 15.26 -8.98 -36.61
N ARG A 480 15.68 -7.83 -36.05
CA ARG A 480 15.41 -7.50 -34.64
C ARG A 480 13.92 -7.31 -34.41
N THR A 481 13.24 -6.68 -35.37
CA THR A 481 11.81 -6.45 -35.30
C THR A 481 11.03 -7.76 -35.31
N ARG A 482 11.35 -8.67 -36.24
CA ARG A 482 10.71 -10.01 -36.30
C ARG A 482 10.88 -10.78 -35.01
N GLN A 483 12.08 -10.76 -34.42
CA GLN A 483 12.35 -11.42 -33.15
C GLN A 483 11.55 -10.79 -32.00
N SER A 484 11.48 -9.46 -31.93
CA SER A 484 10.68 -8.75 -30.93
C SER A 484 9.19 -9.07 -31.05
N VAL A 485 8.64 -9.08 -32.27
CA VAL A 485 7.23 -9.46 -32.51
C VAL A 485 6.94 -10.89 -32.08
N ALA A 486 7.82 -11.85 -32.42
CA ALA A 486 7.66 -13.23 -31.99
C ALA A 486 7.66 -13.38 -30.46
N VAL A 487 8.53 -12.65 -29.75
CA VAL A 487 8.54 -12.62 -28.28
C VAL A 487 7.24 -11.99 -27.73
N LYS A 488 6.75 -10.91 -28.35
CA LYS A 488 5.48 -10.27 -27.95
C LYS A 488 4.28 -11.23 -28.14
N ILE A 489 4.21 -11.96 -29.26
CA ILE A 489 3.17 -12.97 -29.52
C ILE A 489 3.20 -14.04 -28.42
N ALA A 490 4.36 -14.66 -28.18
CA ALA A 490 4.49 -15.72 -27.17
C ALA A 490 4.09 -15.24 -25.76
N LYS A 491 4.45 -14.00 -25.41
CA LYS A 491 4.03 -13.39 -24.14
C LYS A 491 2.52 -13.22 -24.04
N LYS A 492 1.86 -12.82 -25.14
CA LYS A 492 0.40 -12.64 -25.19
C LYS A 492 -0.36 -13.96 -25.16
N GLU A 493 0.12 -14.99 -25.86
CA GLU A 493 -0.44 -16.35 -25.77
C GLU A 493 -0.40 -16.87 -24.33
N MET A 494 0.73 -16.70 -23.63
CA MET A 494 0.83 -17.04 -22.20
C MET A 494 -0.15 -16.24 -21.32
N ASN A 495 -0.38 -14.96 -21.60
CA ASN A 495 -1.37 -14.15 -20.88
C ASN A 495 -2.79 -14.64 -21.15
N MET A 496 -3.11 -15.02 -22.39
CA MET A 496 -4.41 -15.59 -22.76
C MET A 496 -4.69 -16.91 -22.03
N GLU A 497 -3.69 -17.78 -21.86
CA GLU A 497 -3.85 -19.00 -21.06
C GLU A 497 -4.24 -18.68 -19.62
N ARG A 498 -3.59 -17.69 -18.99
CA ARG A 498 -3.95 -17.23 -17.63
C ARG A 498 -5.36 -16.65 -17.58
N LEU A 499 -5.72 -15.80 -18.54
CA LEU A 499 -7.07 -15.22 -18.62
C LEU A 499 -8.13 -16.31 -18.80
N SER A 500 -7.85 -17.34 -19.61
CA SER A 500 -8.75 -18.48 -19.79
C SER A 500 -8.98 -19.24 -18.48
N ASP A 501 -7.92 -19.45 -17.69
CA ASP A 501 -8.03 -20.09 -16.37
C ASP A 501 -8.87 -19.23 -15.40
N ASP A 502 -8.68 -17.92 -15.39
CA ASP A 502 -9.43 -17.00 -14.55
C ASP A 502 -10.91 -16.91 -14.94
N ILE A 503 -11.20 -16.83 -16.25
CA ILE A 503 -12.56 -16.90 -16.80
C ILE A 503 -13.24 -18.22 -16.38
N TRP A 504 -12.52 -19.34 -16.46
CA TRP A 504 -13.05 -20.63 -16.03
C TRP A 504 -13.35 -20.66 -14.53
N ARG A 505 -12.43 -20.16 -13.69
CA ARG A 505 -12.63 -20.09 -12.22
C ARG A 505 -13.82 -19.21 -11.85
N LEU A 506 -13.90 -18.01 -12.41
CA LEU A 506 -15.01 -17.09 -12.15
C LEU A 506 -16.33 -17.61 -12.70
N GLY A 507 -16.31 -18.26 -13.86
CA GLY A 507 -17.49 -18.95 -14.41
C GLY A 507 -18.02 -20.03 -13.46
N LYS A 508 -17.13 -20.78 -12.79
CA LYS A 508 -17.52 -21.74 -11.75
C LYS A 508 -18.15 -21.04 -10.54
N ILE A 509 -17.54 -19.99 -10.02
CA ILE A 509 -18.07 -19.23 -8.87
C ILE A 509 -19.43 -18.60 -9.21
N ALA A 510 -19.57 -17.98 -10.37
CA ALA A 510 -20.82 -17.37 -10.83
C ALA A 510 -21.97 -18.39 -11.03
N SER A 511 -21.62 -19.66 -11.22
CA SER A 511 -22.56 -20.78 -11.36
C SER A 511 -22.99 -21.43 -10.04
N TRP A 512 -22.42 -21.02 -8.90
CA TRP A 512 -22.81 -21.58 -7.59
C TRP A 512 -24.27 -21.26 -7.23
N PRO A 513 -25.00 -22.20 -6.60
CA PRO A 513 -26.36 -21.96 -6.14
C PRO A 513 -26.39 -20.84 -5.09
N THR A 514 -27.44 -20.03 -5.11
CA THR A 514 -27.68 -18.98 -4.11
C THR A 514 -28.25 -19.57 -2.82
N PRO A 515 -28.13 -18.88 -1.67
CA PRO A 515 -28.84 -19.27 -0.45
C PRO A 515 -30.36 -19.44 -0.64
N ALA A 516 -30.96 -18.71 -1.58
CA ALA A 516 -32.36 -18.90 -1.96
C ALA A 516 -32.59 -20.20 -2.75
N ASP A 517 -31.64 -20.59 -3.61
CA ASP A 517 -31.68 -21.90 -4.28
C ASP A 517 -31.55 -23.04 -3.26
N PHE A 518 -30.72 -22.86 -2.23
CA PHE A 518 -30.60 -23.82 -1.11
C PHE A 518 -31.87 -23.89 -0.25
N ALA A 519 -32.57 -22.78 -0.04
CA ALA A 519 -33.85 -22.76 0.69
C ALA A 519 -34.99 -23.51 -0.05
N SER A 520 -34.81 -23.78 -1.35
CA SER A 520 -35.74 -24.56 -2.18
C SER A 520 -35.33 -26.03 -2.38
N MET A 521 -34.15 -26.44 -1.89
CA MET A 521 -33.69 -27.82 -2.00
C MET A 521 -34.31 -28.71 -0.90
N PRO A 522 -34.69 -29.96 -1.22
CA PRO A 522 -35.16 -30.91 -0.20
C PRO A 522 -34.08 -31.16 0.86
N ASP A 523 -34.48 -31.29 2.13
CA ASP A 523 -33.60 -31.47 3.30
C ASP A 523 -32.57 -32.60 3.20
N THR A 524 -32.72 -33.53 2.24
CA THR A 524 -31.80 -34.65 2.01
C THR A 524 -30.58 -34.31 1.16
N CYS A 525 -30.49 -33.13 0.53
CA CYS A 525 -29.36 -32.73 -0.33
C CYS A 525 -28.39 -31.72 0.31
N SER A 526 -28.76 -31.09 1.43
CA SER A 526 -27.96 -30.05 2.10
C SER A 526 -26.71 -30.58 2.79
N VAL A 527 -26.68 -31.87 3.16
CA VAL A 527 -25.58 -32.48 3.94
C VAL A 527 -24.40 -32.92 3.05
N VAL A 528 -24.63 -33.28 1.79
CA VAL A 528 -23.57 -33.80 0.90
C VAL A 528 -22.69 -32.69 0.32
N TRP A 529 -23.18 -31.45 0.25
CA TRP A 529 -22.43 -30.31 -0.33
C TRP A 529 -21.48 -29.60 0.64
N LEU A 530 -21.58 -29.85 1.95
CA LEU A 530 -20.70 -29.26 2.95
C LEU A 530 -19.36 -30.02 3.09
N GLU A 531 -19.24 -31.24 2.56
CA GLU A 531 -18.02 -32.06 2.64
C GLU A 531 -17.05 -31.85 1.45
N ASP A 532 -17.47 -31.14 0.39
CA ASP A 532 -16.67 -30.89 -0.84
C ASP A 532 -16.19 -29.41 -0.97
N ARG A 533 -16.40 -28.61 0.09
CA ARG A 533 -15.74 -27.30 0.29
C ARG A 533 -14.52 -27.47 1.18
#